data_AF-A0A3N5W0P0-F1
#
_entry.id   AF-A0A3N5W0P0-F1
#
_cell.length_a   1.000
_cell.length_b   1.000
_cell.length_c   1.000
_cell.angle_alpha   90.00
_cell.angle_beta   90.00
_cell.angle_gamma   90.00
#
_symmetry.space_group_name_H-M   'P 1'
#
loop_
_entity.id
_entity.type
_entity.pdbx_description
1 polymer ?
#
loop_
_entity_poly.entity_id
_entity_poly.type
_entity_poly.pdbx_seq_one_letter_code
_entity_poly.pdbx_strand_id
1 'polypeptide(L)'
;MTFVVFSLFALATWRLSSMLVRERGPWNLFVWVRERAGIGHDEKGLPYMVPDNVLAGILSCTWCASMWVAFGWFLFFLIAPLLATKIATVFAFSAGAILVDRWMGN
;
A
#
# COMPACT_ATOMS: atom_id res chain seq x y z
N MET A 1 -0.59 17.51 -14.98
CA MET A 1 0.26 16.33 -14.68
C MET A 1 0.61 15.66 -15.99
N THR A 2 1.87 15.28 -16.21
CA THR A 2 2.27 14.48 -17.38
C THR A 2 1.85 13.02 -17.19
N PHE A 3 1.72 12.28 -18.30
CA PHE A 3 1.39 10.85 -18.27
C PHE A 3 2.34 10.05 -17.36
N VAL A 4 3.64 10.34 -17.42
CA VAL A 4 4.67 9.70 -16.58
C VAL A 4 4.38 9.87 -15.09
N VAL A 5 4.09 11.10 -14.65
CA VAL A 5 3.82 11.38 -13.24
C VAL A 5 2.56 10.66 -12.77
N PHE A 6 1.51 10.62 -13.61
CA PHE A 6 0.31 9.87 -13.31
C PHE A 6 0.59 8.36 -13.11
N SER A 7 1.35 7.74 -14.02
CA SER A 7 1.73 6.33 -13.91
C SER A 7 2.56 6.03 -12.66
N LEU A 8 3.47 6.94 -12.26
CA LEU A 8 4.25 6.79 -11.03
C LEU A 8 3.35 6.76 -9.80
N PHE A 9 2.44 7.71 -9.65
CA PHE A 9 1.52 7.73 -8.51
C PHE A 9 0.54 6.54 -8.52
N ALA A 10 0.09 6.10 -9.70
CA ALA A 10 -0.77 4.92 -9.81
C ALA A 10 -0.07 3.64 -9.33
N LEU A 11 1.16 3.40 -9.80
CA LEU A 11 1.96 2.24 -9.39
C LEU A 11 2.37 2.32 -7.91
N ALA A 12 2.76 3.51 -7.44
CA ALA A 12 3.08 3.73 -6.03
C ALA A 12 1.88 3.47 -5.12
N THR A 13 0.68 3.91 -5.54
CA THR A 13 -0.58 3.66 -4.82
C THR A 13 -0.85 2.17 -4.70
N TRP A 14 -0.72 1.42 -5.80
CA TRP A 14 -0.91 -0.02 -5.78
C TRP A 14 0.11 -0.74 -4.90
N ARG A 15 1.40 -0.34 -4.97
CA ARG A 15 2.45 -0.95 -4.15
C ARG A 15 2.19 -0.71 -2.67
N LEU A 16 1.89 0.52 -2.29
CA LEU A 16 1.71 0.86 -0.89
C LEU A 16 0.45 0.19 -0.31
N SER A 17 -0.66 0.15 -1.07
CA SER A 17 -1.88 -0.54 -0.62
C SER A 17 -1.69 -2.06 -0.54
N SER A 18 -0.92 -2.66 -1.46
CA SER A 18 -0.61 -4.10 -1.39
C SER A 18 0.28 -4.43 -0.19
N MET A 19 1.27 -3.59 0.12
CA MET A 19 2.09 -3.72 1.34
C MET A 19 1.24 -3.67 2.60
N LEU A 20 0.38 -2.66 2.70
CA LEU A 20 -0.42 -2.40 3.90
C LEU A 20 -1.34 -3.56 4.26
N VAL A 21 -1.93 -4.21 3.25
CA VAL A 21 -2.98 -5.21 3.44
C VAL A 21 -2.43 -6.63 3.43
N ARG A 22 -1.48 -6.93 2.54
CA ARG A 22 -1.09 -8.33 2.22
C ARG A 22 0.30 -8.71 2.73
N GLU A 23 1.20 -7.76 2.89
CA GLU A 23 2.59 -8.07 3.29
C GLU A 23 2.79 -7.91 4.79
N ARG A 24 3.73 -8.67 5.36
CA ARG A 24 4.13 -8.46 6.77
C ARG A 24 5.03 -7.24 6.92
N GLY A 25 5.86 -6.99 5.91
CA GLY A 25 6.87 -5.94 5.93
C GLY A 25 8.05 -6.29 6.84
N PRO A 26 9.09 -5.44 6.87
CA PRO A 26 10.23 -5.63 7.75
C PRO A 26 9.76 -5.53 9.22
N TRP A 27 10.28 -6.39 10.08
CA TRP A 27 9.91 -6.49 11.51
C TRP A 27 8.41 -6.63 11.79
N ASN A 28 7.63 -7.22 10.88
CA ASN A 28 6.17 -7.34 10.99
C ASN A 28 5.43 -5.99 11.13
N LEU A 29 6.02 -4.89 10.64
CA LEU A 29 5.46 -3.55 10.77
C LEU A 29 4.00 -3.45 10.30
N PHE A 30 3.66 -4.07 9.17
CA PHE A 30 2.29 -4.00 8.64
C PHE A 30 1.33 -4.90 9.39
N VAL A 31 1.81 -5.99 10.00
CA VAL A 31 0.99 -6.82 10.89
C VAL A 31 0.62 -5.99 12.12
N TRP A 32 1.61 -5.36 12.74
CA TRP A 32 1.41 -4.50 13.90
C TRP A 32 0.48 -3.30 13.65
N VAL A 33 0.55 -2.67 12.47
CA VAL A 33 -0.40 -1.61 12.08
C VAL A 33 -1.82 -2.17 11.99
N ARG A 34 -1.99 -3.39 11.46
CA ARG A 34 -3.31 -4.03 11.33
C ARG A 34 -3.85 -4.53 12.67
N GLU A 35 -2.99 -5.06 13.54
CA GLU A 35 -3.33 -5.43 14.93
C GLU A 35 -3.84 -4.22 15.72
N ARG A 36 -3.23 -3.05 15.52
CA ARG A 36 -3.72 -1.79 16.12
C ARG A 36 -5.09 -1.36 15.61
N ALA A 37 -5.47 -1.74 14.40
CA ALA A 37 -6.83 -1.55 13.90
C ALA A 37 -7.82 -2.62 14.44
N GLY A 38 -7.32 -3.57 15.23
CA GLY A 38 -8.09 -4.65 15.84
C GLY A 38 -8.17 -5.91 14.98
N ILE A 39 -7.44 -6.00 13.87
CA ILE A 39 -7.39 -7.22 13.05
C ILE A 39 -6.51 -8.23 13.78
N GLY A 40 -7.05 -9.41 14.09
CA GLY A 40 -6.28 -10.51 14.66
C GLY A 40 -5.53 -11.29 13.59
N HIS A 41 -4.25 -11.58 13.81
CA HIS A 41 -3.40 -12.37 12.90
C HIS A 41 -2.91 -13.66 13.55
N ASP A 42 -2.74 -14.71 12.74
CA ASP A 42 -2.14 -15.98 13.15
C ASP A 42 -0.60 -15.89 13.20
N GLU A 43 0.08 -16.97 13.62
CA GLU A 43 1.55 -17.07 13.61
C GLU A 43 2.17 -16.87 12.21
N LYS A 44 1.36 -17.02 11.16
CA LYS A 44 1.73 -16.79 9.75
C LYS A 44 1.34 -15.38 9.28
N GLY A 45 0.93 -14.46 10.16
CA GLY A 45 0.57 -13.09 9.83
C GLY A 45 -0.66 -12.98 8.92
N LEU A 46 -1.48 -14.03 8.84
CA LEU A 46 -2.73 -14.07 8.09
C LEU A 46 -3.88 -13.64 9.02
N PRO A 47 -4.83 -12.81 8.53
CA PRO A 47 -5.94 -12.35 9.34
C PRO A 47 -6.89 -13.52 9.65
N TYR A 48 -7.09 -13.84 10.93
CA TYR A 48 -8.09 -14.83 11.36
C TYR A 48 -9.37 -14.15 11.88
N MET A 49 -9.29 -12.87 12.24
CA MET A 49 -10.42 -12.09 12.74
C MET A 49 -10.33 -10.66 12.20
N VAL A 50 -11.42 -10.19 11.59
CA VAL A 50 -11.57 -8.79 11.16
C VAL A 50 -12.80 -8.23 11.89
N PRO A 51 -12.63 -7.32 12.87
CA PRO A 51 -13.76 -6.71 13.56
C PRO A 51 -14.53 -5.79 12.60
N ASP A 52 -15.83 -5.60 12.86
CA ASP A 52 -16.69 -4.74 12.07
C ASP A 52 -16.49 -3.26 12.45
N ASN A 53 -15.30 -2.74 12.14
CA ASN A 53 -14.95 -1.35 12.33
C ASN A 53 -14.32 -0.78 11.04
N VAL A 54 -14.46 0.54 10.85
CA VAL A 54 -14.08 1.20 9.58
C VAL A 54 -12.59 1.02 9.27
N LEU A 55 -11.72 1.10 10.28
CA LEU A 55 -10.26 0.98 10.11
C LEU A 55 -9.85 -0.43 9.69
N ALA A 56 -10.42 -1.47 10.33
CA ALA A 56 -10.20 -2.86 9.98
C ALA A 56 -10.78 -3.19 8.60
N GLY A 57 -11.93 -2.63 8.24
CA GLY A 57 -12.49 -2.71 6.89
C GLY A 57 -11.56 -2.13 5.81
N ILE A 58 -10.99 -0.96 6.07
CA ILE A 58 -10.02 -0.33 5.15
C ILE A 58 -8.75 -1.18 5.01
N LEU A 59 -8.21 -1.67 6.12
CA LEU A 59 -6.94 -2.41 6.15
C LEU A 59 -7.06 -3.90 5.81
N SER A 60 -8.28 -4.42 5.64
CA SER A 60 -8.53 -5.79 5.18
C SER A 60 -8.71 -5.89 3.66
N CYS A 61 -8.95 -4.77 2.97
CA CYS A 61 -9.18 -4.76 1.52
C CYS A 61 -8.19 -3.86 0.79
N THR A 62 -7.44 -4.43 -0.15
CA THR A 62 -6.43 -3.69 -0.96
C THR A 62 -7.06 -2.57 -1.79
N TRP A 63 -8.31 -2.74 -2.25
CA TRP A 63 -9.04 -1.74 -3.03
C TRP A 63 -9.54 -0.59 -2.16
N CYS A 64 -10.02 -0.89 -0.95
CA CYS A 64 -10.40 0.14 0.01
C CYS A 64 -9.16 0.92 0.44
N ALA A 65 -8.08 0.23 0.77
CA ALA A 65 -6.81 0.85 1.11
C ALA A 65 -6.25 1.72 -0.03
N SER A 66 -6.38 1.31 -1.29
CA SER A 66 -5.85 2.10 -2.41
C SER A 66 -6.54 3.46 -2.58
N MET A 67 -7.84 3.56 -2.26
CA MET A 67 -8.55 4.84 -2.28
C MET A 67 -7.97 5.82 -1.25
N TRP A 68 -7.73 5.36 -0.02
CA TRP A 68 -7.15 6.18 1.04
C TRP A 68 -5.68 6.52 0.79
N VAL A 69 -4.91 5.58 0.24
CA VAL A 69 -3.54 5.82 -0.19
C VAL A 69 -3.48 6.86 -1.30
N ALA A 70 -4.36 6.77 -2.31
CA ALA A 70 -4.43 7.76 -3.39
C ALA A 70 -4.78 9.16 -2.85
N PHE A 71 -5.72 9.23 -1.90
CA PHE A 71 -6.06 10.48 -1.23
C PHE A 71 -4.87 11.05 -0.44
N GLY A 72 -4.12 10.19 0.26
CA GLY A 72 -2.89 10.57 0.95
C GLY A 72 -1.82 11.11 -0.01
N TRP A 73 -1.63 10.45 -1.15
CA TRP A 73 -0.73 10.94 -2.20
C TRP A 73 -1.16 12.30 -2.76
N PHE A 74 -2.46 12.50 -2.98
CA PHE A 74 -3.00 13.77 -3.45
C PHE A 74 -2.72 14.90 -2.47
N LEU A 75 -3.04 14.72 -1.18
CA LEU A 75 -2.74 15.71 -0.14
C LEU A 75 -1.23 15.98 -0.02
N PHE A 76 -0.42 14.92 -0.06
CA PHE A 76 1.03 15.06 0.04
C PHE A 76 1.62 15.83 -1.16
N PHE A 77 1.07 15.61 -2.35
CA PHE A 77 1.45 16.34 -3.54
C PHE A 77 1.10 17.84 -3.45
N LEU A 78 -0.02 18.21 -2.81
CA LEU A 78 -0.39 19.61 -2.61
C LEU A 78 0.59 20.35 -1.68
N ILE A 79 1.13 19.66 -0.67
CA ILE A 79 2.02 20.28 0.32
C ILE A 79 3.48 20.29 -0.18
N ALA A 80 3.95 19.17 -0.75
CA ALA A 80 5.35 18.98 -1.12
C ALA A 80 5.50 18.18 -2.43
N PRO A 81 5.20 18.77 -3.61
CA PRO A 81 5.11 18.05 -4.87
C PRO A 81 6.44 17.38 -5.29
N LEU A 82 7.58 18.03 -5.01
CA LEU A 82 8.90 17.49 -5.34
C LEU A 82 9.26 16.26 -4.49
N LEU A 83 8.88 16.25 -3.21
CA LEU A 83 9.14 15.10 -2.32
C LEU A 83 8.16 13.97 -2.61
N ALA A 84 6.89 14.30 -2.82
CA ALA A 84 5.86 13.32 -3.16
C ALA A 84 6.22 12.54 -4.43
N THR A 85 6.65 13.23 -5.49
CA THR A 85 7.08 12.58 -6.73
C THR A 85 8.30 11.68 -6.51
N LYS A 86 9.35 12.15 -5.82
CA LYS A 86 10.56 11.34 -5.54
C LYS A 86 10.24 10.06 -4.76
N ILE A 87 9.42 10.16 -3.71
CA ILE A 87 9.05 8.99 -2.90
C ILE A 87 8.15 8.05 -3.71
N ALA A 88 7.18 8.58 -4.46
CA ALA A 88 6.34 7.78 -5.35
C ALA A 88 7.17 7.02 -6.39
N THR A 89 8.24 7.61 -6.92
CA THR A 89 9.15 6.94 -7.85
C THR A 89 9.78 5.67 -7.25
N VAL A 90 10.20 5.71 -5.98
CA VAL A 90 10.78 4.53 -5.30
C VAL A 90 9.75 3.40 -5.20
N PHE A 91 8.52 3.71 -4.77
CA PHE A 91 7.46 2.71 -4.68
C PHE A 91 7.02 2.21 -6.06
N ALA A 92 6.98 3.08 -7.07
CA ALA A 92 6.63 2.71 -8.44
C ALA A 92 7.66 1.76 -9.07
N PHE A 93 8.96 1.99 -8.86
CA PHE A 93 9.99 1.07 -9.33
C PHE A 93 9.93 -0.29 -8.61
N SER A 94 9.64 -0.32 -7.31
CA SER A 94 9.40 -1.58 -6.60
C SER A 94 8.19 -2.33 -7.18
N ALA A 95 7.09 -1.62 -7.51
CA ALA A 95 5.93 -2.22 -8.18
C ALA A 95 6.31 -2.79 -9.55
N GLY A 96 7.12 -2.05 -10.32
CA GLY A 96 7.61 -2.47 -11.62
C GLY A 96 8.45 -3.75 -11.54
N ALA A 97 9.32 -3.87 -10.54
CA ALA A 97 10.10 -5.09 -10.31
C ALA A 97 9.20 -6.32 -10.06
N ILE A 98 8.14 -6.17 -9.26
CA ILE A 98 7.16 -7.24 -9.00
C ILE A 98 6.41 -7.61 -10.28
N LEU A 99 6.05 -6.62 -11.11
CA LEU A 99 5.35 -6.87 -12.36
C LEU A 99 6.23 -7.65 -13.36
N VAL A 100 7.53 -7.33 -13.41
CA VAL A 100 8.50 -8.06 -14.21
C VAL A 100 8.68 -9.48 -13.69
N ASP A 101 8.82 -9.66 -12.37
CA ASP A 101 8.94 -10.99 -11.73
C ASP A 101 7.75 -11.89 -12.07
N ARG A 102 6.53 -11.37 -11.92
CA ARG A 102 5.30 -12.09 -12.29
C ARG A 102 5.19 -12.39 -13.78
N TRP A 103 5.68 -11.50 -14.63
CA TRP A 103 5.67 -11.73 -16.08
C TRP A 103 6.65 -12.84 -16.48
N MET A 104 7.73 -13.02 -15.71
CA MET A 104 8.67 -14.12 -15.88
C MET A 104 8.17 -15.47 -15.30
N GLY A 105 6.99 -15.49 -14.66
CA GLY A 105 6.34 -16.72 -14.20
C GLY A 105 6.80 -17.22 -12.83
N ASN A 106 7.48 -16.38 -12.04
CA ASN A 106 7.68 -16.60 -10.60
C ASN A 106 6.48 -16.10 -9.79
#